data_AF-A0A2T7NEQ0-F1
#
_entry.id   AF-A0A2T7NEQ0-F1
#
_cell.length_a   1.000
_cell.length_b   1.000
_cell.length_c   1.000
_cell.angle_alpha   90.00
_cell.angle_beta   90.00
_cell.angle_gamma   90.00
#
_symmetry.space_group_name_H-M   'P 1'
#
loop_
_entity.id
_entity.type
_entity.pdbx_description
1 polymer ?
#
loop_
_entity_poly.entity_id
_entity_poly.type
_entity_poly.pdbx_seq_one_letter_code
_entity_poly.pdbx_strand_id
1 'polypeptide(L)'
;MGGSFYGHTGSGANYLCLPPNPVPTDVSKPAYFSSVYGTEYEVTNRPENDQDALCAVCFVTDRTANIMIPGTNKCPSGWSSEYTGLLMSGYDGHAGSTEFICVDSKLEGRNNSSADQNGRLLYLTVGICGSLPCPPYVNSNILQCVVCSK
;
A
#
# COMPACT_ATOMS: atom_id res chain seq x y z
N MET A 1 6.97 4.16 4.74
CA MET A 1 6.94 3.22 3.60
C MET A 1 7.72 3.83 2.44
N GLY A 2 8.21 3.03 1.50
CA GLY A 2 8.81 3.54 0.27
C GLY A 2 8.61 2.65 -0.95
N GLY A 3 8.95 3.15 -2.14
CA GLY A 3 8.83 2.41 -3.40
C GLY A 3 9.41 3.19 -4.58
N SER A 4 9.18 2.74 -5.81
CA SER A 4 9.61 3.48 -7.01
C SER A 4 8.83 4.79 -7.17
N PHE A 5 9.39 5.75 -7.92
CA PHE A 5 8.66 6.95 -8.31
C PHE A 5 7.44 6.57 -9.14
N TYR A 6 6.28 7.18 -8.86
CA TYR A 6 5.02 6.84 -9.51
C TYR A 6 5.05 6.96 -11.05
N GLY A 7 5.87 7.86 -11.60
CA GLY A 7 5.98 8.09 -13.03
C GLY A 7 7.05 7.25 -13.75
N HIS A 8 7.89 6.49 -13.03
CA HIS A 8 8.96 5.71 -13.67
C HIS A 8 8.41 4.42 -14.27
N THR A 9 8.72 4.15 -15.53
CA THR A 9 8.29 2.95 -16.27
C THR A 9 8.95 1.64 -15.82
N GLY A 10 9.89 1.69 -14.87
CA GLY A 10 10.62 0.54 -14.34
C GLY A 10 10.94 0.71 -12.84
N SER A 11 11.88 -0.09 -12.32
CA SER A 11 12.15 -0.29 -10.88
C SER A 11 11.19 -1.30 -10.21
N GLY A 12 11.27 -1.44 -8.89
CA GLY A 12 10.43 -2.34 -8.10
C GLY A 12 8.98 -1.88 -8.02
N ALA A 13 8.04 -2.81 -8.24
CA ALA A 13 6.60 -2.55 -8.14
C ALA A 13 6.05 -2.69 -6.72
N ASN A 14 6.83 -3.25 -5.80
CA ASN A 14 6.40 -3.48 -4.42
C ASN A 14 6.57 -2.25 -3.53
N TYR A 15 5.87 -2.26 -2.41
CA TYR A 15 6.09 -1.31 -1.32
C TYR A 15 7.09 -1.89 -0.32
N LEU A 16 7.99 -1.04 0.17
CA LEU A 16 9.04 -1.39 1.11
C LEU A 16 8.72 -0.80 2.48
N CYS A 17 8.81 -1.63 3.51
CA CYS A 17 8.83 -1.13 4.87
C CYS A 17 10.27 -0.83 5.30
N LEU A 18 10.63 0.45 5.20
CA LEU A 18 11.99 0.93 5.46
C LEU A 18 12.20 1.14 6.97
N PRO A 19 13.40 0.80 7.50
CA PRO A 19 13.73 1.09 8.89
C PRO A 19 13.89 2.61 9.10
N PRO A 20 13.63 3.12 10.32
CA PRO A 20 13.82 4.54 10.64
C PRO A 20 15.30 4.95 10.63
N ASN A 21 16.22 3.99 10.81
CA ASN A 21 17.66 4.22 10.86
C ASN A 21 18.37 3.39 9.79
N PRO A 22 18.41 3.85 8.52
CA PRO A 22 19.14 3.16 7.46
C PRO A 22 20.65 3.23 7.67
N VAL A 23 21.38 2.20 7.23
CA VAL A 23 22.84 2.16 7.27
C VAL A 23 23.39 2.55 5.89
N PRO A 24 24.27 3.57 5.78
CA PRO A 24 24.86 3.95 4.50
C PRO A 24 25.90 2.92 4.03
N THR A 25 26.15 2.89 2.72
CA THR A 25 27.23 2.13 2.07
C THR A 25 28.28 3.07 1.50
N ASP A 26 29.51 2.59 1.34
CA ASP A 26 30.64 3.27 0.69
C ASP A 26 30.75 2.97 -0.82
N VAL A 27 29.86 2.13 -1.35
CA VAL A 27 29.79 1.83 -2.79
C VAL A 27 29.41 3.08 -3.58
N SER A 28 30.27 3.45 -4.54
CA SER A 28 30.03 4.59 -5.41
C SER A 28 28.82 4.38 -6.32
N LYS A 29 27.98 5.42 -6.47
CA LYS A 29 26.80 5.38 -7.33
C LYS A 29 27.21 5.20 -8.81
N PRO A 30 26.73 4.14 -9.50
CA PRO A 30 26.98 3.96 -10.93
C PRO A 30 26.16 4.93 -11.80
N ALA A 31 26.42 4.92 -13.11
CA ALA A 31 25.69 5.74 -14.08
C ALA A 31 24.19 5.38 -14.21
N TYR A 32 23.87 4.09 -14.05
CA TYR A 32 22.49 3.57 -14.10
C TYR A 32 22.10 2.99 -12.75
N PHE A 33 20.95 3.39 -12.22
CA PHE A 33 20.49 3.03 -10.87
C PHE A 33 18.96 2.96 -10.81
N SER A 34 18.43 2.25 -9.82
CA SER A 34 17.04 2.34 -9.39
C SER A 34 16.93 3.28 -8.18
N SER A 35 15.77 3.91 -8.02
CA SER A 35 15.51 4.85 -6.92
C SER A 35 14.37 4.35 -6.03
N VAL A 36 14.44 4.70 -4.75
CA VAL A 36 13.38 4.50 -3.76
C VAL A 36 12.96 5.88 -3.23
N TYR A 37 11.66 6.10 -3.16
CA TYR A 37 11.00 7.32 -2.71
C TYR A 37 10.08 7.00 -1.52
N GLY A 38 9.74 8.02 -0.72
CA GLY A 38 8.68 7.91 0.28
C GLY A 38 7.34 7.57 -0.36
N THR A 39 6.44 6.94 0.39
CA THR A 39 5.08 6.65 -0.10
C THR A 39 4.09 7.64 0.49
N GLU A 40 3.23 8.24 -0.34
CA GLU A 40 2.21 9.22 0.06
C GLU A 40 0.81 8.70 -0.23
N TYR A 41 -0.15 9.11 0.60
CA TYR A 41 -1.56 8.84 0.35
C TYR A 41 -2.17 9.89 -0.59
N GLU A 42 -2.85 9.41 -1.63
CA GLU A 42 -3.59 10.20 -2.60
C GLU A 42 -5.08 9.97 -2.38
N VAL A 43 -5.59 10.63 -1.33
CA VAL A 43 -6.93 10.46 -0.77
C VAL A 43 -7.57 11.83 -0.57
N THR A 44 -7.79 12.56 -1.66
CA THR A 44 -8.23 13.97 -1.67
C THR A 44 -9.52 14.25 -0.89
N ASN A 45 -10.32 13.23 -0.61
CA ASN A 45 -11.53 13.28 0.20
C ASN A 45 -11.30 13.03 1.70
N ARG A 46 -10.05 12.98 2.16
CA ARG A 46 -9.66 12.60 3.51
C ARG A 46 -8.55 13.51 4.07
N PRO A 47 -8.45 13.66 5.40
CA PRO A 47 -7.41 14.47 6.03
C PRO A 47 -5.99 13.87 5.91
N GLU A 48 -5.88 12.58 5.59
CA GLU A 48 -4.60 11.90 5.41
C GLU A 48 -3.97 12.14 4.03
N ASN A 49 -4.63 12.92 3.15
CA ASN A 49 -4.07 13.28 1.84
C ASN A 49 -2.67 13.90 1.98
N ASP A 50 -1.79 13.55 1.06
CA ASP A 50 -0.38 13.95 0.99
C ASP A 50 0.47 13.52 2.19
N GLN A 51 -0.07 12.77 3.16
CA GLN A 51 0.75 12.29 4.27
C GLN A 51 1.60 11.10 3.83
N ASP A 52 2.84 11.06 4.32
CA ASP A 52 3.74 9.93 4.13
C ASP A 52 3.21 8.70 4.86
N ALA A 53 2.84 7.66 4.12
CA ALA A 53 2.36 6.38 4.64
C ALA A 53 3.40 5.70 5.54
N LEU A 54 2.99 5.35 6.75
CA LEU A 54 3.78 4.52 7.65
C LEU A 54 3.60 3.03 7.35
N CYS A 55 4.45 2.22 7.95
CA CYS A 55 4.36 0.76 7.88
C CYS A 55 4.98 0.16 9.14
N ALA A 56 4.61 -1.10 9.41
CA ALA A 56 5.22 -1.90 10.46
C ALA A 56 5.50 -3.31 9.93
N VAL A 57 6.56 -3.93 10.44
CA VAL A 57 6.83 -5.35 10.26
C VAL A 57 6.69 -6.01 11.62
N CYS A 58 5.74 -6.93 11.74
CA CYS A 58 5.40 -7.57 13.00
C CYS A 58 5.82 -9.05 12.96
N PHE A 59 6.32 -9.55 14.10
CA PHE A 59 6.52 -10.97 14.33
C PHE A 59 5.53 -11.45 15.39
N VAL A 60 4.84 -12.55 15.09
CA VAL A 60 3.85 -13.16 16.00
C VAL A 60 4.24 -14.62 16.21
N THR A 61 4.51 -14.99 17.46
CA THR A 61 5.10 -16.30 17.82
C THR A 61 4.17 -17.48 17.59
N ASP A 62 2.86 -17.28 17.80
CA ASP A 62 1.86 -18.37 17.80
C ASP A 62 1.07 -18.44 16.48
N ARG A 63 1.59 -17.86 15.41
CA ARG A 63 0.99 -17.87 14.07
C ARG A 63 1.91 -18.54 13.06
N THR A 64 1.33 -19.38 12.23
CA THR A 64 2.03 -20.23 11.25
C THR A 64 1.90 -19.73 9.82
N ALA A 65 0.88 -18.92 9.55
CA ALA A 65 0.64 -18.33 8.23
C ALA A 65 -0.08 -17.00 8.34
N ASN A 66 0.09 -16.14 7.34
CA ASN A 66 -0.69 -14.94 7.15
C ASN A 66 -1.17 -14.82 5.70
N ILE A 67 -2.33 -14.18 5.50
CA ILE A 67 -2.91 -13.92 4.18
C ILE A 67 -3.55 -12.53 4.16
N MET A 68 -3.48 -11.86 3.00
CA MET A 68 -4.28 -10.67 2.70
C MET A 68 -5.42 -11.07 1.76
N ILE A 69 -6.65 -10.68 2.09
CA ILE A 69 -7.82 -10.96 1.26
C ILE A 69 -8.45 -9.65 0.81
N PRO A 70 -8.42 -9.33 -0.50
CA PRO A 70 -9.08 -8.14 -1.04
C PRO A 70 -10.60 -8.36 -1.18
N GLY A 71 -11.37 -7.28 -1.07
CA GLY A 71 -12.82 -7.27 -1.25
C GLY A 71 -13.65 -7.70 -0.04
N THR A 72 -13.03 -7.94 1.12
CA THR A 72 -13.71 -8.32 2.36
C THR A 72 -12.98 -7.77 3.58
N ASN A 73 -13.71 -7.55 4.67
CA ASN A 73 -13.16 -7.23 5.99
C ASN A 73 -13.28 -8.41 6.98
N LYS A 74 -13.53 -9.62 6.47
CA LYS A 74 -13.72 -10.83 7.27
C LYS A 74 -12.71 -11.90 6.90
N CYS A 75 -12.05 -12.45 7.91
CA CYS A 75 -11.19 -13.60 7.76
C CYS A 75 -11.98 -14.91 7.56
N PRO A 76 -11.37 -15.94 6.95
CA PRO A 76 -11.97 -17.26 6.87
C PRO A 76 -12.20 -17.86 8.26
N SER A 77 -13.10 -18.84 8.36
CA SER A 77 -13.38 -19.51 9.63
C SER A 77 -12.11 -20.09 10.26
N GLY A 78 -11.92 -19.84 11.55
CA GLY A 78 -10.76 -20.28 12.32
C GLY A 78 -9.46 -19.48 12.10
N TRP A 79 -9.47 -18.42 11.29
CA TRP A 79 -8.37 -17.45 11.20
C TRP A 79 -8.63 -16.26 12.12
N SER A 80 -7.58 -15.64 12.61
CA SER A 80 -7.66 -14.39 13.38
C SER A 80 -7.44 -13.19 12.45
N SER A 81 -8.20 -12.13 12.67
CA SER A 81 -7.99 -10.85 11.98
C SER A 81 -6.86 -10.10 12.69
N GLU A 82 -5.82 -9.73 11.93
CA GLU A 82 -4.76 -8.85 12.41
C GLU A 82 -5.18 -7.39 12.26
N TYR A 83 -5.69 -7.02 11.07
CA TYR A 83 -6.31 -5.72 10.83
C TYR A 83 -7.21 -5.74 9.60
N THR A 84 -8.11 -4.76 9.53
CA THR A 84 -8.97 -4.49 8.37
C THR A 84 -8.60 -3.15 7.77
N GLY A 85 -8.81 -3.02 6.46
CA GLY A 85 -8.29 -1.89 5.73
C GLY A 85 -9.03 -1.58 4.44
N LEU A 86 -8.43 -0.67 3.70
CA LEU A 86 -8.82 -0.32 2.34
C LEU A 86 -7.77 -0.89 1.39
N LEU A 87 -8.23 -1.49 0.30
CA LEU A 87 -7.37 -1.94 -0.76
C LEU A 87 -6.83 -0.71 -1.50
N MET A 88 -5.52 -0.63 -1.64
CA MET A 88 -4.86 0.51 -2.28
C MET A 88 -3.77 0.05 -3.25
N SER A 89 -3.54 0.86 -4.28
CA SER A 89 -2.51 0.69 -5.31
C SER A 89 -2.11 2.05 -5.88
N GLY A 90 -1.22 2.10 -6.86
CA GLY A 90 -1.00 3.30 -7.67
C GLY A 90 -2.19 3.62 -8.57
N TYR A 91 -2.19 4.83 -9.11
CA TYR A 91 -3.18 5.32 -10.08
C TYR A 91 -3.01 4.66 -11.44
N ASP A 92 -4.11 4.29 -12.08
CA ASP A 92 -4.15 3.60 -13.38
C ASP A 92 -3.64 4.46 -14.55
N GLY A 93 -3.61 5.79 -14.39
CA GLY A 93 -3.00 6.72 -15.34
C GLY A 93 -1.48 6.89 -15.22
N HIS A 94 -0.84 6.28 -14.21
CA HIS A 94 0.61 6.40 -13.99
C HIS A 94 1.40 5.24 -14.61
N ALA A 95 2.61 5.54 -15.08
CA ALA A 95 3.47 4.54 -15.71
C ALA A 95 4.13 3.56 -14.73
N GLY A 96 4.30 3.97 -13.46
CA GLY A 96 4.89 3.15 -12.42
C GLY A 96 3.96 2.05 -11.96
N SER A 97 4.38 0.81 -12.17
CA SER A 97 3.63 -0.36 -11.70
C SER A 97 3.62 -0.45 -10.18
N THR A 98 2.50 -0.93 -9.63
CA THR A 98 2.31 -1.11 -8.20
C THR A 98 1.63 -2.43 -7.87
N GLU A 99 1.87 -2.93 -6.65
CA GLU A 99 1.09 -4.02 -6.06
C GLU A 99 -0.21 -3.48 -5.44
N PHE A 100 -1.22 -4.35 -5.34
CA PHE A 100 -2.36 -4.10 -4.46
C PHE A 100 -1.99 -4.49 -3.03
N ILE A 101 -2.09 -3.54 -2.10
CA ILE A 101 -1.82 -3.77 -0.68
C ILE A 101 -3.05 -3.42 0.16
N CYS A 102 -3.13 -4.04 1.35
CA CYS A 102 -4.13 -3.69 2.33
C CYS A 102 -3.58 -2.66 3.32
N VAL A 103 -4.07 -1.43 3.23
CA VAL A 103 -3.69 -0.34 4.14
C VAL A 103 -4.69 -0.27 5.28
N ASP A 104 -4.20 -0.20 6.52
CA ASP A 104 -5.06 -0.10 7.69
C ASP A 104 -6.08 1.05 7.55
N SER A 105 -7.30 0.82 8.01
CA SER A 105 -8.42 1.76 7.88
C SER A 105 -8.19 3.16 8.50
N LYS A 106 -7.19 3.32 9.37
CA LYS A 106 -6.78 4.61 9.94
C LYS A 106 -5.87 5.43 9.02
N LEU A 107 -5.22 4.81 8.03
CA LEU A 107 -4.25 5.44 7.13
C LEU A 107 -3.20 6.29 7.88
N GLU A 108 -2.57 5.70 8.91
CA GLU A 108 -1.59 6.44 9.72
C GLU A 108 -0.46 7.01 8.83
N GLY A 109 -0.29 8.33 8.93
CA GLY A 109 0.73 9.09 8.23
C GLY A 109 1.82 9.61 9.17
N ARG A 110 3.00 9.88 8.63
CA ARG A 110 4.12 10.46 9.39
C ARG A 110 3.74 11.86 9.85
N ASN A 111 4.03 12.20 11.10
CA ASN A 111 3.84 13.57 11.59
C ASN A 111 4.60 14.59 10.73
N ASN A 112 3.94 15.72 10.44
CA ASN A 112 4.49 16.82 9.62
C ASN A 112 4.99 16.33 8.25
N SER A 113 4.13 15.62 7.52
CA SER A 113 4.42 15.10 6.18
C SER A 113 3.42 15.49 5.11
N SER A 114 2.48 16.40 5.38
CA SER A 114 1.35 16.76 4.49
C SER A 114 1.73 17.62 3.27
N ALA A 115 2.98 17.56 2.82
CA ALA A 115 3.40 18.27 1.62
C ALA A 115 3.31 17.32 0.45
N ASP A 116 2.75 17.77 -0.67
CA ASP A 116 2.70 17.00 -1.92
C ASP A 116 4.09 16.89 -2.54
N GLN A 117 4.81 15.80 -2.23
CA GLN A 117 6.18 15.53 -2.69
C GLN A 117 6.21 14.53 -3.86
N ASN A 118 5.07 13.94 -4.20
CA ASN A 118 4.86 13.07 -5.35
C ASN A 118 5.90 11.92 -5.47
N GLY A 119 6.11 11.14 -4.41
CA GLY A 119 7.03 10.01 -4.40
C GLY A 119 6.46 8.73 -5.02
N ARG A 120 6.26 7.73 -4.18
CA ARG A 120 5.46 6.55 -4.48
C ARG A 120 4.03 6.82 -4.01
N LEU A 121 3.00 6.50 -4.78
CA LEU A 121 1.65 6.96 -4.45
C LEU A 121 0.69 5.80 -4.13
N LEU A 122 -0.20 6.03 -3.16
CA LEU A 122 -1.27 5.13 -2.75
C LEU A 122 -2.64 5.77 -2.98
N TYR A 123 -3.40 5.21 -3.91
CA TYR A 123 -4.77 5.54 -4.24
C TYR A 123 -5.73 4.45 -3.75
N LEU A 124 -6.96 4.83 -3.41
CA LEU A 124 -8.02 3.88 -3.11
C LEU A 124 -8.38 3.05 -4.34
N THR A 125 -8.44 1.73 -4.19
CA THR A 125 -8.87 0.83 -5.27
C THR A 125 -10.38 0.71 -5.29
N VAL A 126 -11.00 0.91 -6.46
CA VAL A 126 -12.43 0.71 -6.70
C VAL A 126 -12.69 -0.54 -7.53
N GLY A 127 -13.79 -1.23 -7.26
CA GLY A 127 -14.27 -2.33 -8.10
C GLY A 127 -15.07 -1.81 -9.29
N ILE A 128 -14.69 -2.19 -10.52
CA ILE A 128 -15.40 -1.80 -11.74
C ILE A 128 -16.15 -3.00 -12.30
N CYS A 129 -17.47 -2.89 -12.46
CA CYS A 129 -18.31 -3.96 -12.98
C CYS A 129 -18.05 -4.23 -14.47
N GLY A 130 -18.30 -5.46 -14.89
CA GLY A 130 -18.10 -5.91 -16.26
C GLY A 130 -17.63 -7.36 -16.24
N SER A 131 -16.32 -7.56 -16.37
CA SER A 131 -15.69 -8.84 -16.05
C SER A 131 -15.74 -9.15 -14.55
N LEU A 132 -15.77 -8.13 -13.69
CA LEU A 132 -16.11 -8.27 -12.28
C LEU A 132 -17.64 -8.39 -12.14
N PRO A 133 -18.17 -9.49 -11.58
CA PRO A 133 -19.61 -9.72 -11.48
C PRO A 133 -20.24 -8.79 -10.44
N CYS A 134 -21.36 -8.18 -10.83
CA CYS A 134 -22.15 -7.30 -9.99
C CYS A 134 -23.62 -7.71 -10.08
N PRO A 135 -24.23 -8.30 -9.03
CA PRO A 135 -23.67 -8.61 -7.69
C PRO A 135 -22.65 -9.78 -7.68
N PRO A 136 -21.85 -9.96 -6.59
CA PRO A 136 -21.93 -9.27 -5.29
C PRO A 136 -21.14 -7.96 -5.19
N TYR A 137 -20.28 -7.64 -6.17
CA TYR A 137 -19.59 -6.36 -6.18
C TYR A 137 -20.57 -5.22 -6.52
N VAL A 138 -20.22 -4.01 -6.09
CA VAL A 138 -20.96 -2.78 -6.37
C VAL A 138 -20.07 -1.90 -7.25
N ASN A 139 -20.62 -1.41 -8.36
CA ASN A 139 -19.87 -0.63 -9.34
C ASN A 139 -19.27 0.62 -8.69
N SER A 140 -18.00 0.89 -9.01
CA SER A 140 -17.24 2.06 -8.54
C SER A 140 -17.18 2.19 -7.01
N ASN A 141 -17.38 1.09 -6.28
CA ASN A 141 -17.26 1.10 -4.82
C ASN A 141 -15.82 0.82 -4.38
N ILE A 142 -15.35 1.51 -3.34
CA ILE A 142 -14.03 1.28 -2.74
C ILE A 142 -13.97 -0.13 -2.16
N LEU A 143 -12.92 -0.86 -2.47
CA LEU A 143 -12.70 -2.21 -1.96
C LEU A 143 -12.05 -2.17 -0.59
N GLN A 144 -12.66 -2.87 0.37
CA GLN A 144 -12.03 -3.18 1.65
C GLN A 144 -11.04 -4.34 1.49
N CYS A 145 -10.26 -4.58 2.52
CA CYS A 145 -9.38 -5.74 2.63
C CYS A 145 -9.21 -6.14 4.09
N VAL A 146 -8.68 -7.34 4.32
CA VAL A 146 -8.33 -7.83 5.64
C VAL A 146 -7.01 -8.58 5.57
N VAL A 147 -6.19 -8.41 6.61
CA VAL A 147 -5.01 -9.26 6.84
C VAL A 147 -5.33 -10.20 7.99
N CYS A 148 -5.14 -11.48 7.74
CA CYS A 148 -5.48 -12.57 8.64
C CYS A 148 -4.24 -13.40 8.96
N SER A 149 -4.24 -14.03 10.13
CA SER A 149 -3.24 -14.99 10.56
C SER A 149 -3.87 -16.30 11.06
N LYS A 150 -3.08 -17.38 11.05
CA LYS A 150 -3.49 -18.72 11.52
C LYS A 150 -2.60 -19.18 12.66
#